data_AF-A0A6B2QXP9-F1
#
_entry.id   AF-A0A6B2QXP9-F1
#
_cell.length_a   1.000
_cell.length_b   1.000
_cell.length_c   1.000
_cell.angle_alpha   90.00
_cell.angle_beta   90.00
_cell.angle_gamma   90.00
#
_symmetry.space_group_name_H-M   'P 1'
#
loop_
_entity.id
_entity.type
_entity.pdbx_description
1 polymer ?
#
loop_
_entity_poly.entity_id
_entity_poly.type
_entity_poly.pdbx_seq_one_letter_code
_entity_poly.pdbx_strand_id
1 'polypeptide(L)'
;MIYFLGDVHGRFDHVQNFIQERRGHQDAPCSLIFLGDIEAPRPFEDMIRPLLDEGAAVWFIHGNHDTNRSQSWDNLQDSQHRNLNGRIEIIEGFRVAGVGGIFRGEVWYPGMKCHENTAQFEASPQKKFTSYTEYADQLRASSLKSEEVLSGKLLKHKSTIFPQTIDSLRRKVADVMVSHEAPDGHPHGFSELGRLASAMGVTHYFHGHHHDSLDYTDWRKATGINLHGVGFRGITNMNGEIIVQGTTLSTMETMHP
;
A
#
# COMPACT_ATOMS: atom_id res chain seq x y z
N MET A 1 -5.00 -19.12 -3.43
CA MET A 1 -4.88 -18.02 -4.44
C MET A 1 -4.76 -16.69 -3.73
N ILE A 2 -4.02 -15.71 -4.27
CA ILE A 2 -3.89 -14.37 -3.69
C ILE A 2 -4.86 -13.39 -4.36
N TYR A 3 -5.53 -12.57 -3.55
CA TYR A 3 -6.34 -11.43 -3.98
C TYR A 3 -5.82 -10.15 -3.33
N PHE A 4 -5.82 -9.06 -4.10
CA PHE A 4 -5.35 -7.74 -3.72
C PHE A 4 -6.53 -6.78 -3.64
N LEU A 5 -6.58 -5.99 -2.57
CA LEU A 5 -7.72 -5.15 -2.23
C LEU A 5 -7.28 -3.70 -2.19
N GLY A 6 -7.87 -2.88 -3.06
CA GLY A 6 -7.58 -1.46 -3.16
C GLY A 6 -8.45 -0.65 -2.20
N ASP A 7 -7.80 0.25 -1.46
CA ASP A 7 -8.39 1.44 -0.82
C ASP A 7 -9.82 1.22 -0.29
N VAL A 8 -9.93 0.48 0.81
CA VAL A 8 -11.24 0.08 1.36
C VAL A 8 -11.94 1.19 2.14
N HIS A 9 -11.17 2.16 2.67
CA HIS A 9 -11.64 3.35 3.36
C HIS A 9 -12.75 3.03 4.40
N GLY A 10 -12.45 2.08 5.28
CA GLY A 10 -13.32 1.65 6.38
C GLY A 10 -14.52 0.78 5.98
N ARG A 11 -14.70 0.45 4.69
CA ARG A 11 -15.86 -0.33 4.20
C ARG A 11 -15.47 -1.72 3.74
N PHE A 12 -16.03 -2.73 4.39
CA PHE A 12 -15.64 -4.15 4.21
C PHE A 12 -16.74 -5.01 3.59
N ASP A 13 -17.94 -4.46 3.39
CA ASP A 13 -19.11 -5.20 2.90
C ASP A 13 -18.81 -5.95 1.59
N HIS A 14 -18.15 -5.28 0.65
CA HIS A 14 -17.74 -5.88 -0.63
C HIS A 14 -16.75 -7.05 -0.48
N VAL A 15 -15.86 -6.99 0.53
CA VAL A 15 -14.89 -8.05 0.83
C VAL A 15 -15.60 -9.27 1.42
N GLN A 16 -16.54 -9.04 2.34
CA GLN A 16 -17.33 -10.10 2.95
C GLN A 16 -18.20 -10.81 1.92
N ASN A 17 -18.90 -10.05 1.07
CA ASN A 17 -19.70 -10.60 -0.03
C ASN A 17 -18.86 -11.46 -0.97
N PHE A 18 -17.68 -10.95 -1.37
CA PHE A 18 -16.75 -11.70 -2.21
C PHE A 18 -16.35 -13.05 -1.59
N ILE A 19 -15.99 -13.09 -0.32
CA ILE A 19 -15.61 -14.33 0.37
C ILE A 19 -16.78 -15.30 0.47
N GLN A 20 -17.99 -14.80 0.78
CA GLN A 20 -19.20 -15.64 0.85
C GLN A 20 -19.57 -16.26 -0.50
N GLU A 21 -19.50 -15.49 -1.59
CA GLU A 21 -19.79 -15.98 -2.94
C GLU A 21 -18.78 -17.02 -3.43
N ARG A 22 -17.51 -16.85 -3.05
CA ARG A 22 -16.41 -17.78 -3.38
C ARG A 22 -16.63 -19.17 -2.78
N ARG A 23 -17.17 -19.26 -1.55
CA ARG A 23 -17.47 -20.55 -0.91
C ARG A 23 -18.43 -21.41 -1.69
N GLY A 24 -19.37 -20.82 -2.43
CA GLY A 24 -20.30 -21.58 -3.28
C GLY A 24 -19.64 -22.31 -4.45
N HIS A 25 -18.38 -21.98 -4.77
CA HIS A 25 -17.73 -22.40 -6.02
C HIS A 25 -16.39 -23.11 -5.83
N GLN A 26 -15.63 -22.83 -4.76
CA GLN A 26 -14.29 -23.38 -4.55
C GLN A 26 -13.92 -23.50 -3.06
N ASP A 27 -13.72 -24.72 -2.55
CA ASP A 27 -13.21 -25.03 -1.19
C ASP A 27 -11.71 -24.68 -0.98
N ALA A 28 -11.08 -23.95 -1.90
CA ALA A 28 -9.66 -23.67 -1.82
C ALA A 28 -9.36 -22.44 -0.94
N PRO A 29 -8.44 -22.55 0.04
CA PRO A 29 -7.94 -21.42 0.81
C PRO A 29 -7.47 -20.26 -0.09
N CYS A 30 -7.64 -19.05 0.40
CA CYS A 30 -7.14 -17.86 -0.28
C CYS A 30 -6.47 -16.90 0.70
N SER A 31 -5.64 -16.02 0.15
CA SER A 31 -4.96 -14.98 0.89
C SER A 31 -5.41 -13.62 0.36
N LEU A 32 -5.81 -12.72 1.26
CA LEU A 32 -6.22 -11.36 0.98
C LEU A 32 -5.10 -10.40 1.38
N ILE A 33 -4.75 -9.46 0.50
CA ILE A 33 -3.74 -8.43 0.76
C ILE A 33 -4.36 -7.05 0.57
N PHE A 34 -4.57 -6.32 1.66
CA PHE A 34 -5.04 -4.93 1.62
C PHE A 34 -3.89 -3.99 1.27
N LEU A 35 -4.09 -3.15 0.24
CA LEU A 35 -3.06 -2.28 -0.34
C LEU A 35 -3.01 -0.88 0.27
N GLY A 36 -3.36 -0.76 1.55
CA GLY A 36 -3.43 0.51 2.27
C GLY A 36 -4.81 1.15 2.27
N ASP A 37 -4.86 2.34 2.86
CA ASP A 37 -6.08 3.14 3.10
C ASP A 37 -7.23 2.27 3.63
N ILE A 38 -6.90 1.52 4.67
CA ILE A 38 -7.84 0.67 5.39
C ILE A 38 -8.81 1.54 6.19
N GLU A 39 -8.28 2.63 6.78
CA GLU A 39 -8.98 3.56 7.66
C GLU A 39 -9.86 2.85 8.68
N ALA A 40 -9.30 1.84 9.34
CA ALA A 40 -10.04 0.91 10.21
C ALA A 40 -10.87 1.68 11.26
N PRO A 41 -12.23 1.64 11.21
CA PRO A 41 -13.08 2.37 12.16
C PRO A 41 -13.15 1.70 13.54
N ARG A 42 -12.78 0.42 13.62
CA ARG A 42 -12.69 -0.40 14.83
C ARG A 42 -11.48 -1.35 14.70
N PRO A 43 -11.06 -2.09 15.75
CA PRO A 43 -9.89 -2.96 15.68
C PRO A 43 -9.90 -3.86 14.44
N PHE A 44 -8.82 -3.84 13.67
CA PHE A 44 -8.74 -4.50 12.38
C PHE A 44 -8.87 -6.02 12.50
N GLU A 45 -8.32 -6.63 13.56
CA GLU A 45 -8.57 -8.05 13.89
C GLU A 45 -10.06 -8.39 13.97
N ASP A 46 -10.89 -7.54 14.59
CA ASP A 46 -12.34 -7.77 14.67
C ASP A 46 -13.05 -7.57 13.32
N MET A 47 -12.48 -6.78 12.42
CA MET A 47 -13.02 -6.56 11.08
C MET A 47 -12.72 -7.75 10.17
N ILE A 48 -11.54 -8.35 10.30
CA ILE A 48 -11.09 -9.47 9.47
C ILE A 48 -11.46 -10.83 10.03
N ARG A 49 -11.84 -10.94 11.32
CA ARG A 49 -12.24 -12.22 11.93
C ARG A 49 -13.25 -13.01 11.10
N PRO A 50 -14.33 -12.40 10.55
CA PRO A 50 -15.23 -13.12 9.66
C PRO A 50 -14.51 -13.71 8.43
N LEU A 51 -13.51 -13.03 7.86
CA LEU A 51 -12.73 -13.55 6.72
C LEU A 51 -11.84 -14.72 7.14
N LEU A 52 -11.25 -14.64 8.35
CA LEU A 52 -10.43 -15.71 8.94
C LEU A 52 -11.25 -16.96 9.26
N ASP A 53 -12.43 -16.78 9.86
CA ASP A 53 -13.39 -17.85 10.16
C ASP A 53 -13.87 -18.53 8.86
N GLU A 54 -13.87 -17.76 7.76
CA GLU A 54 -14.20 -18.27 6.43
C GLU A 54 -13.04 -19.06 5.77
N GLY A 55 -11.86 -19.08 6.40
CA GLY A 55 -10.67 -19.82 5.95
C GLY A 55 -9.69 -19.01 5.11
N ALA A 56 -9.87 -17.69 5.02
CA ALA A 56 -8.92 -16.82 4.33
C ALA A 56 -7.75 -16.43 5.25
N ALA A 57 -6.54 -16.33 4.70
CA ALA A 57 -5.45 -15.62 5.33
C ALA A 57 -5.53 -14.13 4.97
N VAL A 58 -5.16 -13.25 5.90
CA VAL A 58 -5.22 -11.80 5.69
C VAL A 58 -3.87 -11.16 6.00
N TRP A 59 -3.44 -10.32 5.07
CA TRP A 59 -2.23 -9.50 5.12
C TRP A 59 -2.56 -8.08 4.70
N PHE A 60 -1.69 -7.13 5.05
CA PHE A 60 -1.87 -5.76 4.59
C PHE A 60 -0.57 -4.98 4.51
N ILE A 61 -0.61 -3.88 3.79
CA ILE A 61 0.25 -2.72 3.99
C ILE A 61 -0.66 -1.55 4.39
N HIS A 62 -0.11 -0.55 5.06
CA HIS A 62 -0.86 0.67 5.37
C HIS A 62 -0.73 1.68 4.22
N GLY A 63 -1.70 2.58 4.08
CA GLY A 63 -1.67 3.73 3.18
C GLY A 63 -1.45 5.05 3.91
N ASN A 64 -1.62 6.19 3.23
CA ASN A 64 -1.49 7.49 3.88
C ASN A 64 -2.68 7.83 4.77
N HIS A 65 -3.89 7.40 4.42
CA HIS A 65 -5.10 7.73 5.17
C HIS A 65 -5.19 6.97 6.51
N ASP A 66 -4.51 5.84 6.64
CA ASP A 66 -4.40 5.10 7.92
C ASP A 66 -3.76 5.91 9.06
N THR A 67 -3.10 7.01 8.73
CA THR A 67 -2.45 7.92 9.69
C THR A 67 -3.08 9.32 9.75
N ASN A 68 -4.26 9.51 9.16
CA ASN A 68 -4.98 10.79 9.27
C ASN A 68 -5.58 10.99 10.67
N ARG A 69 -5.93 9.90 11.34
CA ARG A 69 -6.53 9.89 12.69
C ARG A 69 -5.81 8.87 13.55
N SER A 70 -5.56 9.21 14.82
CA SER A 70 -4.92 8.27 15.77
C SER A 70 -5.75 7.00 15.90
N GLN A 71 -7.07 7.11 15.99
CA GLN A 71 -7.98 5.97 16.08
C GLN A 71 -7.78 4.94 14.97
N SER A 72 -7.66 5.39 13.71
CA SER A 72 -7.46 4.48 12.56
C SER A 72 -6.12 3.75 12.66
N TRP A 73 -5.06 4.46 13.06
CA TRP A 73 -3.76 3.85 13.29
C TRP A 73 -3.76 2.88 14.47
N ASP A 74 -4.39 3.26 15.58
CA ASP A 74 -4.47 2.47 16.81
C ASP A 74 -5.22 1.16 16.56
N ASN A 75 -6.27 1.19 15.74
CA ASN A 75 -7.02 0.01 15.33
C ASN A 75 -6.21 -1.00 14.51
N LEU A 76 -5.04 -0.63 13.97
CA LEU A 76 -4.15 -1.54 13.24
C LEU A 76 -3.09 -2.20 14.13
N GLN A 77 -2.94 -1.81 15.40
CA GLN A 77 -1.77 -2.21 16.20
C GLN A 77 -1.75 -3.70 16.54
N ASP A 78 -2.89 -4.30 16.87
CA ASP A 78 -2.97 -5.73 17.17
C ASP A 78 -2.69 -6.61 15.95
N SER A 79 -2.84 -6.04 14.74
CA SER A 79 -2.62 -6.72 13.46
C SER A 79 -1.22 -6.53 12.87
N GLN A 80 -0.27 -5.87 13.55
CA GLN A 80 1.06 -5.61 12.95
C GLN A 80 1.85 -6.87 12.57
N HIS A 81 1.50 -8.02 13.15
CA HIS A 81 2.04 -9.31 12.72
C HIS A 81 1.67 -9.65 11.26
N ARG A 82 0.60 -9.07 10.70
CA ARG A 82 0.14 -9.22 9.31
C ARG A 82 0.61 -8.11 8.35
N ASN A 83 1.30 -7.08 8.85
CA ASN A 83 1.70 -5.90 8.07
C ASN A 83 2.97 -6.14 7.23
N LEU A 84 2.86 -6.26 5.92
CA LEU A 84 3.98 -6.56 5.01
C LEU A 84 5.00 -5.42 4.85
N ASN A 85 4.76 -4.21 5.37
CA ASN A 85 5.65 -3.07 5.16
C ASN A 85 7.11 -3.36 5.60
N GLY A 86 8.04 -3.27 4.65
CA GLY A 86 9.48 -3.53 4.88
C GLY A 86 9.82 -5.02 5.06
N ARG A 87 8.87 -5.92 4.82
CA ARG A 87 9.00 -7.37 5.04
C ARG A 87 8.75 -8.15 3.74
N ILE A 88 9.15 -9.42 3.79
CA ILE A 88 8.85 -10.41 2.75
C ILE A 88 8.27 -11.61 3.46
N GLU A 89 7.11 -12.08 3.00
CA GLU A 89 6.43 -13.25 3.54
C GLU A 89 6.16 -14.26 2.43
N ILE A 90 6.09 -15.55 2.78
CA ILE A 90 5.67 -16.58 1.84
C ILE A 90 4.15 -16.71 1.93
N ILE A 91 3.45 -16.31 0.86
CA ILE A 91 1.99 -16.31 0.78
C ILE A 91 1.60 -17.10 -0.46
N GLU A 92 0.83 -18.18 -0.28
CA GLU A 92 0.40 -19.07 -1.38
C GLU A 92 1.57 -19.58 -2.26
N GLY A 93 2.76 -19.76 -1.66
CA GLY A 93 3.97 -20.20 -2.36
C GLY A 93 4.80 -19.09 -3.02
N PHE A 94 4.36 -17.84 -2.96
CA PHE A 94 5.09 -16.68 -3.50
C PHE A 94 5.78 -15.89 -2.40
N ARG A 95 6.99 -15.38 -2.67
CA ARG A 95 7.64 -14.38 -1.81
C ARG A 95 7.03 -13.02 -2.11
N VAL A 96 6.24 -12.49 -1.18
CA VAL A 96 5.54 -11.22 -1.32
C VAL A 96 6.23 -10.15 -0.49
N ALA A 97 6.79 -9.13 -1.16
CA ALA A 97 7.39 -7.96 -0.52
C ALA A 97 6.36 -6.83 -0.38
N GLY A 98 6.33 -6.15 0.77
CA GLY A 98 5.42 -5.02 1.01
C GLY A 98 6.12 -3.69 1.25
N VAL A 99 5.59 -2.61 0.66
CA VAL A 99 5.98 -1.21 0.96
C VAL A 99 4.73 -0.38 1.23
N GLY A 100 4.44 -0.12 2.50
CA GLY A 100 3.31 0.72 2.91
C GLY A 100 3.64 2.21 2.93
N GLY A 101 2.61 3.03 2.87
CA GLY A 101 2.69 4.48 2.97
C GLY A 101 3.03 5.17 1.65
N ILE A 102 3.43 6.45 1.75
CA ILE A 102 3.74 7.31 0.60
C ILE A 102 5.07 8.05 0.78
N PHE A 103 5.65 8.57 -0.31
CA PHE A 103 6.82 9.46 -0.23
C PHE A 103 6.42 10.85 0.27
N ARG A 104 7.23 11.46 1.14
CA ARG A 104 7.01 12.82 1.64
C ARG A 104 8.31 13.62 1.58
N GLY A 105 8.30 14.75 0.86
CA GLY A 105 9.49 15.61 0.68
C GLY A 105 10.06 16.25 1.95
N GLU A 106 9.33 16.21 3.07
CA GLU A 106 9.90 16.53 4.40
C GLU A 106 11.02 15.54 4.78
N VAL A 107 10.93 14.29 4.31
CA VAL A 107 11.95 13.24 4.51
C VAL A 107 12.86 13.13 3.29
N TRP A 108 12.28 12.80 2.13
CA TRP A 108 12.98 12.68 0.86
C TRP A 108 11.97 12.58 -0.29
N TYR A 109 12.41 12.90 -1.50
CA TYR A 109 11.56 12.79 -2.69
C TYR A 109 12.39 12.23 -3.84
N PRO A 110 12.29 10.92 -4.14
CA PRO A 110 13.21 10.26 -5.06
C PRO A 110 12.94 10.53 -6.54
N GLY A 111 11.96 11.38 -6.85
CA GLY A 111 11.53 11.71 -8.21
C GLY A 111 10.28 10.93 -8.62
N MET A 112 9.32 11.64 -9.20
CA MET A 112 8.05 11.13 -9.70
C MET A 112 8.05 11.25 -11.23
N LYS A 113 7.47 10.28 -11.93
CA LYS A 113 7.55 10.20 -13.41
C LYS A 113 7.08 11.45 -14.12
N CYS A 114 5.96 12.05 -13.71
CA CYS A 114 5.47 13.28 -14.34
C CYS A 114 6.42 14.48 -14.18
N HIS A 115 7.41 14.42 -13.30
CA HIS A 115 8.42 15.46 -13.13
C HIS A 115 9.62 15.30 -14.08
N GLU A 116 9.79 14.17 -14.77
CA GLU A 116 10.92 13.94 -15.69
C GLU A 116 10.94 14.94 -16.87
N ASN A 117 9.78 15.49 -17.23
CA ASN A 117 9.62 16.46 -18.31
C ASN A 117 9.44 17.91 -17.84
N THR A 118 9.45 18.18 -16.51
CA THR A 118 9.32 19.54 -15.99
C THR A 118 10.66 20.04 -15.46
N ALA A 119 11.26 20.98 -16.20
CA ALA A 119 12.52 21.64 -15.82
C ALA A 119 12.48 22.42 -14.49
N GLN A 120 11.34 22.40 -13.76
CA GLN A 120 11.10 23.13 -12.53
C GLN A 120 11.04 22.24 -11.27
N PHE A 121 10.92 20.92 -11.41
CA PHE A 121 10.98 20.00 -10.27
C PHE A 121 12.29 19.24 -10.27
N GLU A 122 13.32 19.83 -9.66
CA GLU A 122 14.50 19.05 -9.29
C GLU A 122 14.07 18.06 -8.21
N ALA A 123 14.05 16.76 -8.56
CA ALA A 123 14.04 15.72 -7.56
C ALA A 123 15.16 16.04 -6.57
N SER A 124 14.83 16.14 -5.28
CA SER A 124 15.83 16.28 -4.23
C SER A 124 16.03 14.89 -3.63
N PRO A 125 16.96 14.08 -4.17
CA PRO A 125 17.30 12.79 -3.57
C PRO A 125 18.01 12.98 -2.22
N GLN A 126 18.17 14.22 -1.72
CA GLN A 126 18.72 14.47 -0.42
C GLN A 126 17.79 13.89 0.65
N LYS A 127 18.20 12.72 1.14
CA LYS A 127 17.57 12.01 2.26
C LYS A 127 17.83 12.83 3.52
N LYS A 128 16.84 13.60 3.97
CA LYS A 128 16.93 14.41 5.21
C LYS A 128 16.88 13.53 6.45
N PHE A 129 16.13 12.43 6.37
CA PHE A 129 16.04 11.42 7.43
C PHE A 129 16.06 10.03 6.79
N THR A 130 16.80 9.10 7.39
CA THR A 130 16.92 7.72 6.91
C THR A 130 15.80 6.84 7.45
N SER A 131 15.31 7.11 8.66
CA SER A 131 14.30 6.29 9.36
C SER A 131 13.26 7.12 10.12
N TYR A 132 12.14 6.49 10.49
CA TYR A 132 11.13 7.10 11.35
C TYR A 132 11.69 7.48 12.72
N THR A 133 12.54 6.62 13.31
CA THR A 133 13.16 6.89 14.61
C THR A 133 13.99 8.17 14.57
N GLU A 134 14.84 8.32 13.56
CA GLU A 134 15.66 9.52 13.35
C GLU A 134 14.80 10.79 13.19
N TYR A 135 13.77 10.72 12.35
CA TYR A 135 12.82 11.82 12.20
C TYR A 135 12.13 12.18 13.53
N ALA A 136 11.67 11.17 14.27
CA ALA A 136 10.96 11.37 15.53
C ALA A 136 11.85 11.97 16.61
N ASP A 137 13.11 11.55 16.70
CA ASP A 137 14.07 12.06 17.68
C ASP A 137 14.44 13.52 17.38
N GLN A 138 14.71 13.84 16.11
CA GLN A 138 14.94 15.23 15.69
C GLN A 138 13.73 16.12 15.97
N LEU A 139 12.52 15.61 15.72
CA LEU A 139 11.29 16.35 15.93
C LEU A 139 11.03 16.62 17.42
N ARG A 140 11.28 15.64 18.31
CA ARG A 140 11.16 15.79 19.76
C ARG A 140 12.21 16.73 20.35
N ALA A 141 13.41 16.77 19.78
CA ALA A 141 14.45 17.72 20.17
C ALA A 141 14.11 19.17 19.77
N SER A 142 13.16 19.38 18.85
CA SER A 142 12.73 20.73 18.45
C SER A 142 11.77 21.33 19.50
N SER A 143 12.29 22.23 20.33
CA SER A 143 11.59 22.89 21.46
C SER A 143 10.53 23.92 21.07
N LEU A 144 10.15 24.00 19.79
CA LEU A 144 9.34 25.09 19.22
C LEU A 144 7.89 24.69 18.85
N LYS A 145 7.41 23.51 19.25
CA LYS A 145 6.09 23.00 18.83
C LYS A 145 5.21 22.63 20.02
N SER A 146 3.91 22.86 19.90
CA SER A 146 2.93 22.32 20.86
C SER A 146 2.86 20.80 20.77
N GLU A 147 2.43 20.15 21.85
CA GLU A 147 2.26 18.69 21.94
C GLU A 147 1.30 18.15 20.86
N GLU A 148 0.25 18.90 20.53
CA GLU A 148 -0.71 18.55 19.46
C GLU A 148 -0.04 18.53 18.08
N VAL A 149 0.77 19.56 17.76
CA VAL A 149 1.48 19.63 16.48
C VAL A 149 2.55 18.53 16.40
N LEU A 150 3.23 18.26 17.51
CA LEU A 150 4.21 17.19 17.63
C LEU A 150 3.57 15.82 17.37
N SER A 151 2.50 15.48 18.11
CA SER A 151 1.80 14.20 17.97
C SER A 151 1.19 14.02 16.58
N GLY A 152 0.58 15.06 16.00
CA GLY A 152 0.06 15.01 14.64
C GLY A 152 1.13 14.76 13.57
N LYS A 153 2.31 15.40 13.69
CA LYS A 153 3.45 15.14 12.79
C LYS A 153 4.01 13.73 12.98
N LEU A 154 4.18 13.26 14.21
CA LEU A 154 4.66 11.91 14.48
C LEU A 154 3.71 10.87 13.88
N LEU A 155 2.40 11.03 14.07
CA LEU A 155 1.39 10.15 13.49
C LEU A 155 1.45 10.13 11.96
N LYS A 156 1.40 11.31 11.31
CA LYS A 156 1.47 11.44 9.85
C LYS A 156 2.69 10.73 9.25
N HIS A 157 3.82 10.77 9.94
CA HIS A 157 5.05 10.20 9.42
C HIS A 157 5.20 8.70 9.67
N LYS A 158 4.27 8.05 10.38
CA LYS A 158 4.22 6.58 10.44
C LYS A 158 3.92 5.92 9.09
N SER A 159 3.23 6.65 8.20
CA SER A 159 2.94 6.23 6.81
C SER A 159 3.91 6.81 5.78
N THR A 160 5.10 7.25 6.18
CA THR A 160 6.13 7.71 5.23
C THR A 160 6.98 6.53 4.80
N ILE A 161 7.19 6.39 3.48
CA ILE A 161 8.22 5.50 2.96
C ILE A 161 9.57 6.13 3.27
N PHE A 162 10.28 5.59 4.27
CA PHE A 162 11.63 6.03 4.62
C PHE A 162 12.69 5.32 3.75
N PRO A 163 13.85 5.96 3.50
CA PRO A 163 14.97 5.32 2.80
C PRO A 163 15.35 3.95 3.34
N GLN A 164 15.35 3.79 4.67
CA GLN A 164 15.65 2.53 5.33
C GLN A 164 14.77 1.37 4.84
N THR A 165 13.48 1.61 4.60
CA THR A 165 12.54 0.58 4.11
C THR A 165 13.01 0.05 2.75
N ILE A 166 13.31 0.96 1.81
CA ILE A 166 13.80 0.62 0.47
C ILE A 166 15.15 -0.10 0.56
N ASP A 167 16.10 0.47 1.32
CA ASP A 167 17.47 -0.05 1.43
C ASP A 167 17.52 -1.44 2.09
N SER A 168 16.55 -1.76 2.96
CA SER A 168 16.41 -3.08 3.60
C SER A 168 15.88 -4.16 2.66
N LEU A 169 15.05 -3.78 1.68
CA LEU A 169 14.43 -4.69 0.72
C LEU A 169 15.29 -4.91 -0.52
N ARG A 170 16.07 -3.90 -0.94
CA ARG A 170 16.85 -3.88 -2.20
C ARG A 170 17.79 -5.09 -2.41
N ARG A 171 18.28 -5.71 -1.33
CA ARG A 171 19.19 -6.88 -1.40
C ARG A 171 18.48 -8.22 -1.22
N LYS A 172 17.15 -8.22 -1.16
CA LYS A 172 16.33 -9.42 -1.02
C LYS A 172 15.71 -9.78 -2.37
N VAL A 173 15.11 -10.95 -2.44
CA VAL A 173 14.43 -11.44 -3.65
C VAL A 173 12.96 -11.68 -3.35
N ALA A 174 12.08 -11.22 -4.23
CA ALA A 174 10.64 -11.43 -4.14
C ALA A 174 10.05 -11.73 -5.51
N ASP A 175 8.96 -12.50 -5.53
CA ASP A 175 8.22 -12.83 -6.75
C ASP A 175 7.15 -11.77 -7.02
N VAL A 176 6.55 -11.27 -5.93
CA VAL A 176 5.47 -10.28 -5.92
C VAL A 176 5.88 -9.10 -5.06
N MET A 177 5.56 -7.89 -5.53
CA MET A 177 5.66 -6.68 -4.73
C MET A 177 4.29 -6.01 -4.63
N VAL A 178 3.95 -5.59 -3.41
CA VAL A 178 2.78 -4.76 -3.14
C VAL A 178 3.22 -3.43 -2.54
N SER A 179 2.64 -2.34 -3.01
CA SER A 179 2.82 -1.03 -2.39
C SER A 179 1.55 -0.20 -2.39
N HIS A 180 1.45 0.78 -1.49
CA HIS A 180 0.33 1.70 -1.55
C HIS A 180 0.57 2.70 -2.69
N GLU A 181 1.71 3.39 -2.66
CA GLU A 181 2.18 4.21 -3.80
C GLU A 181 2.48 3.40 -5.06
N ALA A 182 2.34 4.04 -6.22
CA ALA A 182 2.64 3.40 -7.50
C ALA A 182 4.11 3.55 -7.94
N PRO A 183 4.66 2.59 -8.68
CA PRO A 183 5.93 2.76 -9.39
C PRO A 183 5.75 3.64 -10.62
N ASP A 184 6.86 4.06 -11.24
CA ASP A 184 6.93 4.84 -12.49
C ASP A 184 6.35 4.13 -13.74
N GLY A 185 5.67 3.01 -13.59
CA GLY A 185 4.69 2.59 -14.59
C GLY A 185 3.52 3.58 -14.67
N HIS A 186 3.04 4.06 -13.52
CA HIS A 186 1.95 5.01 -13.37
C HIS A 186 2.43 6.47 -13.62
N PRO A 187 1.60 7.35 -14.24
CA PRO A 187 1.97 8.74 -14.49
C PRO A 187 2.39 9.54 -13.24
N HIS A 188 1.80 9.20 -12.09
CA HIS A 188 2.11 9.81 -10.79
C HIS A 188 2.98 8.91 -9.88
N GLY A 189 3.56 7.86 -10.44
CA GLY A 189 4.39 6.93 -9.66
C GLY A 189 5.86 7.30 -9.59
N PHE A 190 6.61 6.55 -8.77
CA PHE A 190 7.98 6.85 -8.40
C PHE A 190 8.98 5.81 -8.92
N SER A 191 10.05 6.26 -9.58
CA SER A 191 11.07 5.36 -10.16
C SER A 191 11.85 4.56 -9.13
N GLU A 192 11.90 5.03 -7.89
CA GLU A 192 12.55 4.29 -6.80
C GLU A 192 11.85 2.95 -6.52
N LEU A 193 10.53 2.90 -6.67
CA LEU A 193 9.75 1.67 -6.50
C LEU A 193 9.93 0.72 -7.70
N GLY A 194 9.95 1.24 -8.93
CA GLY A 194 10.23 0.45 -10.13
C GLY A 194 11.64 -0.17 -10.11
N ARG A 195 12.65 0.61 -9.69
CA ARG A 195 14.03 0.14 -9.47
C ARG A 195 14.10 -0.91 -8.36
N LEU A 196 13.37 -0.71 -7.26
CA LEU A 196 13.32 -1.69 -6.18
C LEU A 196 12.75 -3.02 -6.67
N ALA A 197 11.61 -2.99 -7.37
CA ALA A 197 10.99 -4.19 -7.93
C ALA A 197 11.92 -4.94 -8.88
N SER A 198 12.59 -4.21 -9.78
CA SER A 198 13.57 -4.77 -10.71
C SER A 198 14.75 -5.41 -9.98
N ALA A 199 15.31 -4.73 -8.97
CA ALA A 199 16.45 -5.23 -8.19
C ALA A 199 16.09 -6.50 -7.38
N MET A 200 14.84 -6.64 -6.96
CA MET A 200 14.35 -7.79 -6.21
C MET A 200 13.93 -8.97 -7.10
N GLY A 201 13.94 -8.81 -8.43
CA GLY A 201 13.50 -9.85 -9.37
C GLY A 201 11.99 -10.07 -9.39
N VAL A 202 11.21 -9.04 -9.03
CA VAL A 202 9.74 -9.09 -8.99
C VAL A 202 9.19 -9.32 -10.39
N THR A 203 8.16 -10.15 -10.49
CA THR A 203 7.46 -10.41 -11.76
C THR A 203 6.01 -9.89 -11.76
N HIS A 204 5.42 -9.71 -10.57
CA HIS A 204 4.07 -9.19 -10.39
C HIS A 204 4.07 -8.04 -9.38
N TYR A 205 3.49 -6.91 -9.74
CA TYR A 205 3.46 -5.70 -8.94
C TYR A 205 2.01 -5.23 -8.82
N PHE A 206 1.51 -5.08 -7.58
CA PHE A 206 0.20 -4.48 -7.32
C PHE A 206 0.32 -3.19 -6.51
N HIS A 207 -0.44 -2.15 -6.88
CA HIS A 207 -0.52 -0.90 -6.12
C HIS A 207 -1.94 -0.42 -5.87
N GLY A 208 -2.12 0.38 -4.81
CA GLY A 208 -3.38 1.08 -4.50
C GLY A 208 -3.29 2.58 -4.82
N HIS A 209 -3.83 3.42 -3.93
CA HIS A 209 -3.68 4.88 -3.84
C HIS A 209 -4.33 5.72 -4.95
N HIS A 210 -4.19 5.33 -6.22
CA HIS A 210 -4.64 6.15 -7.35
C HIS A 210 -6.07 5.82 -7.83
N HIS A 211 -6.70 4.81 -7.25
CA HIS A 211 -8.10 4.41 -7.49
C HIS A 211 -8.39 4.11 -8.98
N ASP A 212 -7.39 3.61 -9.70
CA ASP A 212 -7.45 3.32 -11.13
C ASP A 212 -7.27 1.83 -11.45
N SER A 213 -7.34 1.52 -12.75
CA SER A 213 -6.87 0.27 -13.32
C SER A 213 -6.35 0.57 -14.74
N LEU A 214 -5.26 1.33 -14.82
CA LEU A 214 -4.68 1.74 -16.11
C LEU A 214 -4.06 0.56 -16.88
N ASP A 215 -3.89 0.75 -18.19
CA ASP A 215 -3.14 -0.18 -19.04
C ASP A 215 -1.62 0.03 -18.88
N TYR A 216 -0.95 -0.95 -18.28
CA TYR A 216 0.51 -0.97 -18.06
C TYR A 216 1.26 -1.85 -19.08
N THR A 217 0.68 -2.12 -20.25
CA THR A 217 1.30 -2.97 -21.28
C THR A 217 2.69 -2.51 -21.69
N ASP A 218 2.91 -1.20 -21.85
CA ASP A 218 4.22 -0.68 -22.25
C ASP A 218 5.26 -0.79 -21.12
N TRP A 219 4.83 -0.64 -19.87
CA TRP A 219 5.68 -0.90 -18.70
C TRP A 219 6.11 -2.37 -18.67
N ARG A 220 5.18 -3.30 -18.88
CA ARG A 220 5.47 -4.74 -18.93
C ARG A 220 6.46 -5.06 -20.04
N LYS A 221 6.31 -4.48 -21.24
CA LYS A 221 7.28 -4.67 -22.34
C LYS A 221 8.67 -4.18 -21.97
N ALA A 222 8.78 -3.06 -21.27
CA ALA A 222 10.06 -2.46 -20.90
C ALA A 222 10.77 -3.19 -19.75
N THR A 223 10.01 -3.69 -18.76
CA THR A 223 10.57 -4.19 -17.50
C THR A 223 10.42 -5.70 -17.31
N GLY A 224 9.50 -6.34 -18.04
CA GLY A 224 9.08 -7.72 -17.80
C GLY A 224 8.15 -7.89 -16.59
N ILE A 225 7.78 -6.81 -15.89
CA ILE A 225 6.96 -6.85 -14.68
C ILE A 225 5.48 -6.63 -15.03
N ASN A 226 4.61 -7.53 -14.58
CA ASN A 226 3.16 -7.36 -14.65
C ASN A 226 2.71 -6.37 -13.58
N LEU A 227 2.47 -5.11 -13.96
CA LEU A 227 1.99 -4.07 -13.07
C LEU A 227 0.47 -3.96 -13.11
N HIS A 228 -0.15 -3.83 -11.95
CA HIS A 228 -1.59 -3.68 -11.79
C HIS A 228 -1.91 -2.62 -10.73
N GLY A 229 -2.79 -1.68 -11.08
CA GLY A 229 -3.46 -0.80 -10.14
C GLY A 229 -4.75 -1.45 -9.68
N VAL A 230 -5.01 -1.45 -8.37
CA VAL A 230 -6.24 -1.97 -7.78
C VAL A 230 -7.12 -0.78 -7.38
N GLY A 231 -8.26 -0.68 -8.06
CA GLY A 231 -9.18 0.45 -7.87
C GLY A 231 -9.78 0.53 -6.46
N PHE A 232 -10.40 1.67 -6.17
CA PHE A 232 -11.05 1.93 -4.88
C PHE A 232 -12.14 0.90 -4.57
N ARG A 233 -12.00 0.19 -3.43
CA ARG A 233 -12.85 -0.96 -3.06
C ARG A 233 -12.92 -2.05 -4.12
N GLY A 234 -11.88 -2.14 -4.95
CA GLY A 234 -11.71 -3.16 -5.97
C GLY A 234 -11.00 -4.39 -5.41
N ILE A 235 -11.26 -5.54 -6.02
CA ILE A 235 -10.56 -6.79 -5.73
C ILE A 235 -9.99 -7.33 -7.04
N THR A 236 -8.67 -7.53 -7.07
CA THR A 236 -7.94 -8.07 -8.22
C THR A 236 -7.23 -9.35 -7.82
N ASN A 237 -7.19 -10.36 -8.69
CA ASN A 237 -6.47 -11.60 -8.38
C ASN A 237 -4.99 -11.56 -8.84
N MET A 238 -4.26 -12.63 -8.55
CA MET A 238 -2.85 -12.79 -8.92
C MET A 238 -2.53 -12.67 -10.42
N ASN A 239 -3.50 -12.92 -11.30
CA ASN A 239 -3.34 -12.78 -12.75
C ASN A 239 -3.62 -11.35 -13.24
N GLY A 240 -4.01 -10.44 -12.36
CA GLY A 240 -4.44 -9.09 -12.72
C GLY A 240 -5.91 -9.01 -13.16
N GLU A 241 -6.70 -10.06 -12.97
CA GLU A 241 -8.12 -10.07 -13.33
C GLU A 241 -8.91 -9.34 -12.24
N ILE A 242 -9.76 -8.40 -12.65
CA ILE A 242 -10.65 -7.67 -11.75
C ILE A 242 -11.82 -8.59 -11.39
N ILE A 243 -11.92 -8.93 -10.10
CA ILE A 243 -12.96 -9.79 -9.54
C ILE A 243 -14.13 -8.96 -9.03
N VAL A 244 -13.80 -7.85 -8.35
CA VAL A 244 -14.78 -6.83 -7.93
C VAL A 244 -14.32 -5.51 -8.51
N GLN A 245 -15.18 -4.91 -9.34
CA GLN A 245 -14.91 -3.62 -9.96
C GLN A 245 -14.82 -2.54 -8.88
N GLY A 246 -13.77 -1.72 -8.93
CA GLY A 246 -13.65 -0.56 -8.06
C GLY A 246 -14.74 0.47 -8.31
N THR A 247 -15.17 1.16 -7.26
CA THR A 247 -16.15 2.25 -7.35
C THR A 247 -15.44 3.51 -7.85
N THR A 248 -15.84 4.06 -8.99
CA THR A 248 -15.26 5.31 -9.49
C THR A 248 -15.71 6.49 -8.64
N LEU A 249 -14.92 7.57 -8.57
CA LEU A 249 -15.28 8.79 -7.84
C LEU A 249 -16.65 9.36 -8.28
N SER A 250 -17.05 9.15 -9.55
CA SER A 250 -18.38 9.53 -10.07
C SER A 250 -19.56 8.84 -9.36
N THR A 251 -19.34 7.69 -8.75
CA THR A 251 -20.36 6.96 -7.96
C THR A 251 -20.34 7.30 -6.47
N MET A 252 -19.32 8.03 -5.98
CA MET A 252 -19.29 8.49 -4.58
C MET A 252 -20.16 9.73 -4.35
N GLU A 253 -20.34 10.59 -5.35
CA GLU A 253 -21.24 11.76 -5.27
C GLU A 253 -22.72 11.37 -5.11
N THR A 254 -23.09 10.13 -5.43
CA THR A 254 -24.47 9.63 -5.30
C THR A 254 -24.76 8.85 -4.01
N MET A 255 -23.77 8.65 -3.13
CA MET A 255 -23.92 7.81 -1.92
C MET A 255 -23.99 8.58 -0.58
N HIS A 256 -24.13 9.91 -0.61
CA HIS A 256 -24.50 10.67 0.58
C HIS A 256 -25.98 11.08 0.53
N PRO A 257 -26.85 10.54 1.43
CA PRO A 257 -28.14 11.13 1.73
C PRO A 257 -27.99 12.44 2.52
#